data_AF-A0A117JSG4-F1
#
_entry.id   AF-A0A117JSG4-F1
#
_cell.length_a   1.000
_cell.length_b   1.000
_cell.length_c   1.000
_cell.angle_alpha   90.00
_cell.angle_beta   90.00
_cell.angle_gamma   90.00
#
_symmetry.space_group_name_H-M   'P 1'
#
loop_
_entity.id
_entity.type
_entity.pdbx_description
1 polymer ?
#
loop_
_entity_poly.entity_id
_entity_poly.type
_entity_poly.pdbx_seq_one_letter_code
_entity_poly.pdbx_strand_id
1 'polypeptide(L)'
;MLPKLEGMDDRILLMPDGVADEIDTLLNSTVGVEGQFGEDGQFTHLMICRRTGQVYNSMCHELPKTATGNPAYLHPKDLEGLDAQPGQVMRLVSAHGAIDVELASDPSLRRGVVSISHGFGSAAGGERNSGFGSVADLLSTEATLDRVVRMPRMSAVPVRFEVI
;
A
#
# COMPACT_ATOMS: atom_id res chain seq x y z
N MET A 1 -10.30 -15.95 -32.15
CA MET A 1 -8.92 -15.46 -31.98
C MET A 1 -8.66 -14.47 -33.10
N LEU A 2 -8.26 -13.23 -32.79
CA LEU A 2 -7.93 -12.27 -33.85
C LEU A 2 -6.69 -12.77 -34.61
N PRO A 3 -6.66 -12.68 -35.95
CA PRO A 3 -5.48 -13.06 -36.72
C PRO A 3 -4.31 -12.13 -36.40
N LYS A 4 -3.09 -12.65 -36.57
CA LYS A 4 -1.86 -11.86 -36.46
C LYS A 4 -1.87 -10.74 -37.50
N LEU A 5 -1.47 -9.53 -37.10
CA LEU A 5 -1.26 -8.42 -38.04
C LEU A 5 -0.05 -8.73 -38.94
N GLU A 6 -0.11 -8.29 -40.19
CA GLU A 6 0.96 -8.44 -41.18
C GLU A 6 2.27 -7.83 -40.63
N GLY A 7 3.37 -8.57 -40.76
CA GLY A 7 4.70 -8.15 -40.26
C GLY A 7 4.95 -8.35 -38.75
N MET A 8 3.96 -8.76 -37.94
CA MET A 8 4.16 -9.00 -36.50
C MET A 8 4.65 -10.43 -36.20
N ASP A 9 5.82 -10.82 -36.71
CA ASP A 9 6.40 -12.17 -36.51
C ASP A 9 6.95 -12.43 -35.12
N ASP A 10 7.03 -11.39 -34.29
CA ASP A 10 7.46 -11.50 -32.90
C ASP A 10 6.58 -12.48 -32.10
N ARG A 11 7.22 -13.09 -31.11
CA ARG A 11 6.57 -13.96 -30.13
C ARG A 11 6.77 -13.36 -28.75
N ILE A 12 5.83 -13.62 -27.86
CA ILE A 12 6.00 -13.27 -26.45
C ILE A 12 7.22 -14.04 -25.94
N LEU A 13 8.25 -13.32 -25.52
CA LEU A 13 9.38 -13.88 -24.79
C LEU A 13 8.92 -14.14 -23.36
N LEU A 14 8.76 -15.42 -23.00
CA LEU A 14 8.29 -15.81 -21.66
C LEU A 14 9.35 -15.59 -20.58
N MET A 15 10.63 -15.67 -20.96
CA MET A 15 11.78 -15.44 -20.09
C MET A 15 12.84 -14.61 -20.85
N PRO A 16 12.67 -13.29 -20.96
CA PRO A 16 13.69 -12.39 -21.50
C PRO A 16 15.01 -12.46 -20.71
N ASP A 17 16.09 -12.00 -21.32
CA ASP A 17 17.42 -11.94 -20.69
C ASP A 17 17.36 -11.15 -19.36
N GLY A 18 17.95 -11.73 -18.31
CA GLY A 18 17.99 -11.15 -16.96
C GLY A 18 16.78 -11.44 -16.07
N VAL A 19 15.66 -11.95 -16.59
CA VAL A 19 14.49 -12.29 -15.75
C VAL A 19 14.77 -13.46 -14.81
N ALA A 20 15.55 -14.46 -15.25
CA ALA A 20 15.94 -15.58 -14.39
C ALA A 20 16.77 -15.11 -13.18
N ASP A 21 17.74 -14.22 -13.42
CA ASP A 21 18.58 -13.64 -12.36
C ASP A 21 17.76 -12.78 -11.39
N GLU A 22 16.74 -12.07 -11.88
CA GLU A 22 15.81 -11.32 -11.02
C GLU A 22 14.94 -12.24 -10.16
N ILE A 23 14.46 -13.36 -10.71
CA ILE A 23 13.73 -14.37 -9.94
C ILE A 23 14.64 -14.96 -8.85
N ASP A 24 15.88 -15.31 -9.18
CA ASP A 24 16.84 -15.83 -8.19
C ASP A 24 17.14 -14.79 -7.11
N THR A 25 17.29 -13.52 -7.49
CA THR A 25 17.47 -12.41 -6.54
C THR A 25 16.26 -12.29 -5.61
N LEU A 26 15.03 -12.38 -6.14
CA LEU A 26 13.81 -12.32 -5.35
C LEU A 26 13.66 -13.51 -4.42
N LEU A 27 13.97 -14.73 -4.87
CA LEU A 27 13.93 -15.94 -4.05
C LEU A 27 14.92 -15.90 -2.89
N ASN A 28 16.08 -15.28 -3.09
CA ASN A 28 17.09 -15.09 -2.06
C ASN A 28 16.89 -13.80 -1.23
N SER A 29 15.91 -12.97 -1.61
CA SER A 29 15.64 -11.72 -0.89
C SER A 29 14.93 -12.00 0.44
N THR A 30 15.37 -11.32 1.49
CA THR A 30 14.73 -11.42 2.80
C THR A 30 13.43 -10.64 2.77
N VAL A 31 12.32 -11.33 2.52
CA VAL A 31 10.99 -10.79 2.79
C VAL A 31 10.77 -11.00 4.27
N GLY A 32 10.81 -9.93 5.07
CA GLY A 32 10.74 -9.99 6.53
C GLY A 32 9.63 -10.93 7.07
N VAL A 33 9.77 -11.34 8.33
CA VAL A 33 8.79 -12.24 8.97
C VAL A 33 7.51 -11.44 9.28
N GLU A 34 6.35 -12.09 9.27
CA GLU A 34 5.10 -11.47 9.73
C GLU A 34 5.29 -10.80 11.10
N GLY A 35 5.09 -9.48 11.18
CA GLY A 35 5.32 -8.68 12.39
C GLY A 35 6.72 -8.03 12.50
N GLN A 36 7.65 -8.33 11.59
CA GLN A 36 9.02 -7.82 11.57
C GLN A 36 9.47 -7.56 10.12
N PHE A 37 9.23 -6.34 9.65
CA PHE A 37 9.54 -5.86 8.31
C PHE A 37 10.58 -4.73 8.33
N GLY A 38 11.23 -4.51 7.16
CA GLY A 38 12.37 -3.61 7.03
C GLY A 38 13.68 -4.26 7.44
N GLU A 39 14.81 -3.60 7.15
CA GLU A 39 16.16 -4.13 7.42
C GLU A 39 16.38 -4.46 8.90
N ASP A 40 15.89 -3.60 9.80
CA ASP A 40 16.02 -3.76 11.25
C ASP A 40 14.83 -4.47 11.92
N GLY A 41 13.84 -4.93 11.13
CA GLY A 41 12.61 -5.55 11.67
C GLY A 41 11.72 -4.62 12.50
N GLN A 42 11.94 -3.30 12.42
CA GLN A 42 11.24 -2.28 13.22
C GLN A 42 9.77 -2.04 12.83
N PHE A 43 9.33 -2.55 11.68
CA PHE A 43 7.98 -2.35 11.18
C PHE A 43 7.13 -3.61 11.40
N THR A 44 5.90 -3.42 11.87
CA THR A 44 5.04 -4.54 12.27
C THR A 44 4.09 -4.97 11.16
N HIS A 45 3.81 -4.09 10.19
CA HIS A 45 2.85 -4.34 9.12
C HIS A 45 3.41 -3.96 7.75
N LEU A 46 2.83 -4.53 6.70
CA LEU A 46 2.98 -4.07 5.32
C LEU A 46 1.71 -3.32 4.90
N MET A 47 1.86 -2.06 4.50
CA MET A 47 0.78 -1.28 3.92
C MET A 47 0.58 -1.66 2.44
N ILE A 48 -0.65 -2.05 2.11
CA ILE A 48 -1.09 -2.31 0.74
C ILE A 48 -2.11 -1.26 0.29
N CYS A 49 -2.01 -0.87 -0.98
CA CYS A 49 -3.00 0.01 -1.58
C CYS A 49 -4.33 -0.71 -1.80
N ARG A 50 -5.41 -0.03 -1.44
CA ARG A 50 -6.80 -0.40 -1.73
C ARG A 50 -7.37 0.53 -2.80
N ARG A 51 -8.38 0.05 -3.53
CA ARG A 51 -9.27 0.89 -4.34
C ARG A 51 -10.67 0.85 -3.78
N THR A 52 -11.35 1.99 -3.83
CA THR A 52 -12.78 2.10 -3.53
C THR A 52 -13.54 2.46 -4.81
N GLY A 53 -14.79 2.02 -4.91
CA GLY A 53 -15.69 2.40 -6.00
C GLY A 53 -16.23 3.84 -5.89
N GLN A 54 -15.91 4.55 -4.81
CA GLN A 54 -16.47 5.87 -4.51
C GLN A 54 -15.61 7.03 -5.03
N VAL A 55 -14.32 6.82 -5.21
CA VAL A 55 -13.37 7.83 -5.72
C VAL A 55 -12.49 7.22 -6.81
N TYR A 56 -12.06 8.05 -7.76
CA TYR A 56 -11.15 7.63 -8.82
C TYR A 56 -9.81 8.32 -8.65
N ASN A 57 -8.87 7.61 -8.04
CA ASN A 57 -7.62 8.21 -7.58
C ASN A 57 -7.92 9.45 -6.71
N SER A 58 -7.30 10.59 -6.98
CA SER A 58 -7.54 11.86 -6.28
C SER A 58 -8.71 12.68 -6.84
N MET A 59 -9.61 12.06 -7.62
CA MET A 59 -10.78 12.73 -8.23
C MET A 59 -12.08 12.13 -7.71
N CYS A 60 -13.19 12.84 -7.96
CA CYS A 60 -14.55 12.45 -7.58
C CYS A 60 -14.84 12.51 -6.08
N HIS A 61 -14.05 13.30 -5.33
CA HIS A 61 -14.29 13.62 -3.92
C HIS A 61 -15.46 14.58 -3.73
N GLU A 62 -15.88 15.25 -4.80
CA GLU A 62 -16.97 16.22 -4.85
C GLU A 62 -18.33 15.59 -5.23
N LEU A 63 -18.35 14.30 -5.60
CA LEU A 63 -19.57 13.64 -6.05
C LEU A 63 -20.52 13.32 -4.88
N PRO A 64 -21.85 13.33 -5.09
CA PRO A 64 -22.82 13.12 -4.02
C PRO A 64 -22.74 11.78 -3.26
N LYS A 65 -22.07 10.77 -3.82
CA LYS A 65 -21.87 9.44 -3.22
C LYS A 65 -20.39 9.09 -3.07
N THR A 66 -19.59 10.08 -2.68
CA THR A 66 -18.16 9.92 -2.44
C THR A 66 -17.84 9.20 -1.11
N ALA A 67 -16.57 8.91 -0.89
CA ALA A 67 -16.08 8.29 0.34
C ALA A 67 -16.11 9.30 1.50
N THR A 68 -16.63 8.87 2.65
CA THR A 68 -16.72 9.70 3.86
C THR A 68 -15.47 9.60 4.76
N GLY A 69 -14.49 8.80 4.36
CA GLY A 69 -13.24 8.59 5.06
C GLY A 69 -12.34 7.60 4.32
N ASN A 70 -11.12 7.45 4.82
CA ASN A 70 -10.09 6.53 4.32
C ASN A 70 -9.53 5.69 5.47
N PRO A 71 -10.32 4.75 6.01
CA PRO A 71 -9.89 3.95 7.15
C PRO A 71 -8.75 2.99 6.78
N ALA A 72 -7.92 2.70 7.77
CA ALA A 72 -6.91 1.66 7.74
C ALA A 72 -7.51 0.33 8.18
N TYR A 73 -7.72 -0.56 7.21
CA TYR A 73 -8.27 -1.88 7.46
C TYR A 73 -7.18 -2.84 7.94
N LEU A 74 -7.48 -3.54 9.04
CA LEU A 74 -6.60 -4.49 9.71
C LEU A 74 -7.35 -5.80 9.99
N HIS A 75 -6.61 -6.90 10.08
CA HIS A 75 -7.18 -8.14 10.60
C HIS A 75 -7.56 -7.96 12.10
N PRO A 76 -8.67 -8.54 12.61
CA PRO A 76 -9.09 -8.39 14.01
C PRO A 76 -7.99 -8.70 15.05
N LYS A 77 -7.21 -9.76 14.82
CA LYS A 77 -6.07 -10.11 15.70
C LYS A 77 -4.94 -9.08 15.74
N ASP A 78 -4.80 -8.27 14.70
CA ASP A 78 -3.80 -7.20 14.70
C ASP A 78 -4.32 -6.02 15.53
N LEU A 79 -5.63 -5.71 15.46
CA LEU A 79 -6.26 -4.73 16.36
C LEU A 79 -6.12 -5.15 17.83
N GLU A 80 -6.36 -6.44 18.13
CA GLU A 80 -6.13 -7.00 19.48
C GLU A 80 -4.67 -6.85 19.91
N GLY A 81 -3.72 -7.15 19.03
CA GLY A 81 -2.28 -7.01 19.31
C GLY A 81 -1.81 -5.57 19.51
N LEU A 82 -2.56 -4.61 18.95
CA LEU A 82 -2.33 -3.16 19.11
C LEU A 82 -3.08 -2.57 20.32
N ASP A 83 -3.88 -3.36 21.04
CA ASP A 83 -4.82 -2.89 22.08
C ASP A 83 -5.72 -1.75 21.58
N ALA A 84 -6.18 -1.87 20.32
CA ALA A 84 -6.94 -0.84 19.63
C ALA A 84 -8.32 -1.33 19.20
N GLN A 85 -9.26 -0.40 19.03
CA GLN A 85 -10.62 -0.69 18.58
C GLN A 85 -10.92 -0.03 17.23
N PRO A 86 -11.81 -0.62 16.39
CA PRO A 86 -12.31 0.06 15.20
C PRO A 86 -12.89 1.44 15.53
N GLY A 87 -12.61 2.43 14.69
CA GLY A 87 -12.96 3.84 14.89
C GLY A 87 -11.94 4.64 15.71
N GLN A 88 -10.97 3.98 16.35
CA GLN A 88 -9.86 4.67 17.01
C GLN A 88 -8.91 5.26 15.97
N VAL A 89 -8.33 6.43 16.27
CA VAL A 89 -7.29 7.02 15.44
C VAL A 89 -5.91 6.62 15.99
N MET A 90 -5.03 6.16 15.12
CA MET A 90 -3.63 5.90 15.43
C MET A 90 -2.73 6.56 14.38
N ARG A 91 -1.45 6.76 14.75
CA ARG A 91 -0.44 7.22 13.81
C ARG A 91 0.20 6.03 13.10
N LEU A 92 0.17 6.03 11.78
CA LEU A 92 0.85 5.06 10.94
C LEU A 92 2.16 5.66 10.43
N VAL A 93 3.28 4.98 10.68
CA VAL A 93 4.63 5.49 10.41
C VAL A 93 5.37 4.55 9.48
N SER A 94 6.00 5.11 8.44
CA SER A 94 6.98 4.42 7.59
C SER A 94 8.38 5.01 7.80
N ALA A 95 9.38 4.49 7.08
CA ALA A 95 10.71 5.11 7.03
C ALA A 95 10.73 6.52 6.40
N HIS A 96 9.65 6.92 5.73
CA HIS A 96 9.61 8.14 4.89
C HIS A 96 8.64 9.21 5.41
N GLY A 97 7.73 8.84 6.31
CA GLY A 97 6.77 9.79 6.87
C GLY A 97 5.76 9.12 7.77
N ALA A 98 4.72 9.88 8.13
CA ALA A 98 3.66 9.43 9.01
C ALA A 98 2.32 10.06 8.62
N ILE A 99 1.24 9.32 8.84
CA ILE A 99 -0.13 9.79 8.68
C ILE A 99 -0.98 9.35 9.87
N ASP A 100 -2.03 10.09 10.18
CA ASP A 100 -3.04 9.64 11.12
C ASP A 100 -4.14 8.91 10.34
N VAL A 101 -4.61 7.79 10.89
CA VAL A 101 -5.62 6.93 10.27
C VAL A 101 -6.63 6.45 11.30
N GLU A 102 -7.90 6.42 10.89
CA GLU A 102 -8.96 5.72 11.62
C GLU A 102 -8.87 4.21 11.33
N LEU A 103 -8.93 3.39 12.37
CA LEU A 103 -8.83 1.94 12.23
C LEU A 103 -10.16 1.30 11.85
N ALA A 104 -10.12 0.29 10.99
CA ALA A 104 -11.26 -0.56 10.67
C ALA A 104 -10.87 -2.04 10.70
N SER A 105 -11.84 -2.90 10.99
CA SER A 105 -11.63 -4.36 11.02
C SER A 105 -12.03 -4.99 9.68
N ASP A 106 -11.17 -5.86 9.17
CA ASP A 106 -11.40 -6.66 7.96
C ASP A 106 -10.81 -8.07 8.15
N PRO A 107 -11.64 -9.09 8.51
CA PRO A 107 -11.16 -10.45 8.76
C PRO A 107 -10.69 -11.17 7.50
N SER A 108 -10.87 -10.60 6.30
CA SER A 108 -10.36 -11.17 5.05
C SER A 108 -8.88 -10.84 4.81
N LEU A 109 -8.33 -9.84 5.52
CA LEU A 109 -6.93 -9.48 5.41
C LEU A 109 -6.03 -10.50 6.11
N ARG A 110 -4.83 -10.68 5.56
CA ARG A 110 -3.77 -11.41 6.25
C ARG A 110 -3.29 -10.58 7.46
N ARG A 111 -2.90 -11.27 8.54
CA ARG A 111 -2.22 -10.63 9.67
C ARG A 111 -0.91 -9.96 9.25
N GLY A 112 -0.57 -8.85 9.92
CA GLY A 112 0.60 -8.04 9.58
C GLY A 112 0.43 -7.26 8.27
N VAL A 113 -0.80 -7.09 7.79
CA VAL A 113 -1.11 -6.27 6.60
C VAL A 113 -2.11 -5.20 6.99
N VAL A 114 -1.84 -3.97 6.56
CA VAL A 114 -2.79 -2.86 6.64
C VAL A 114 -3.20 -2.44 5.23
N SER A 115 -4.50 -2.31 4.99
CA SER A 115 -5.03 -1.92 3.68
C SER A 115 -5.64 -0.52 3.75
N ILE A 116 -5.13 0.41 2.94
CA ILE A 116 -5.56 1.82 2.93
C ILE A 116 -5.73 2.26 1.48
N SER A 117 -6.78 3.05 1.20
CA SER A 117 -6.99 3.53 -0.17
C SER A 117 -6.05 4.69 -0.50
N HIS A 118 -5.57 4.74 -1.73
CA HIS A 118 -4.85 5.91 -2.24
C HIS A 118 -5.83 7.00 -2.69
N GLY A 119 -5.30 8.20 -2.96
CA GLY A 119 -6.08 9.30 -3.53
C GLY A 119 -6.76 10.23 -2.52
N PHE A 120 -6.45 10.09 -1.23
CA PHE A 120 -6.94 10.96 -0.15
C PHE A 120 -5.85 11.92 0.37
N GLY A 121 -6.22 12.90 1.19
CA GLY A 121 -5.30 13.77 1.94
C GLY A 121 -4.68 14.95 1.17
N SER A 122 -5.01 15.10 -0.12
CA SER A 122 -4.70 16.32 -0.87
C SER A 122 -5.69 17.43 -0.56
N ALA A 123 -5.29 18.71 -0.65
CA ALA A 123 -6.22 19.85 -0.52
C ALA A 123 -7.38 19.81 -1.54
N ALA A 124 -7.21 19.08 -2.65
CA ALA A 124 -8.24 18.87 -3.67
C ALA A 124 -9.17 17.67 -3.36
N GLY A 125 -8.84 16.83 -2.36
CA GLY A 125 -9.53 15.58 -2.05
C GLY A 125 -10.33 15.59 -0.74
N GLY A 126 -10.66 16.76 -0.20
CA GLY A 126 -11.33 16.89 1.10
C GLY A 126 -10.35 17.08 2.27
N GLU A 127 -10.85 17.63 3.37
CA GLU A 127 -10.07 18.14 4.51
C GLU A 127 -8.96 17.19 5.00
N ARG A 128 -7.80 17.77 5.37
CA ARG A 128 -6.69 17.07 6.06
C ARG A 128 -7.05 16.76 7.50
N ASN A 129 -8.08 15.94 7.70
CA ASN A 129 -8.46 15.43 9.00
C ASN A 129 -7.88 14.02 9.16
N SER A 130 -7.78 13.52 10.39
CA SER A 130 -7.24 12.18 10.70
C SER A 130 -7.96 11.02 9.98
N GLY A 131 -9.16 11.25 9.45
CA GLY A 131 -9.88 10.28 8.62
C GLY A 131 -9.47 10.22 7.15
N PHE A 132 -8.54 11.07 6.67
CA PHE A 132 -8.21 11.24 5.25
C PHE A 132 -6.70 11.19 4.96
N GLY A 133 -5.91 10.48 5.77
CA GLY A 133 -4.45 10.38 5.58
C GLY A 133 -4.02 10.05 4.14
N SER A 134 -3.03 10.80 3.64
CA SER A 134 -2.43 10.59 2.32
C SER A 134 -1.40 9.47 2.40
N VAL A 135 -1.70 8.28 1.85
CA VAL A 135 -0.73 7.18 1.80
C VAL A 135 0.54 7.55 1.02
N ALA A 136 0.50 8.56 0.15
CA ALA A 136 1.68 9.06 -0.56
C ALA A 136 2.73 9.63 0.40
N ASP A 137 2.30 10.14 1.55
CA ASP A 137 3.18 10.73 2.58
C ASP A 137 3.98 9.63 3.33
N LEU A 138 3.66 8.36 3.11
CA LEU A 138 4.41 7.21 3.62
C LEU A 138 5.45 6.67 2.62
N LEU A 139 5.47 7.19 1.39
CA LEU A 139 6.25 6.62 0.28
C LEU A 139 7.53 7.44 0.02
N SER A 140 8.46 6.82 -0.70
CA SER A 140 9.59 7.53 -1.30
C SER A 140 9.61 7.30 -2.80
N THR A 141 9.82 8.38 -3.55
CA THR A 141 10.06 8.36 -4.99
C THR A 141 11.54 8.26 -5.36
N GLU A 142 12.41 8.06 -4.36
CA GLU A 142 13.87 8.07 -4.56
C GLU A 142 14.56 6.87 -3.89
N ALA A 143 14.12 6.48 -2.69
CA ALA A 143 14.79 5.46 -1.88
C ALA A 143 14.44 4.03 -2.29
N THR A 144 13.19 3.78 -2.72
CA THR A 144 12.71 2.43 -3.01
C THR A 144 12.13 2.37 -4.41
N LEU A 145 12.98 2.11 -5.41
CA LEU A 145 12.63 2.11 -6.82
C LEU A 145 12.89 0.75 -7.47
N ASP A 146 12.02 0.37 -8.40
CA ASP A 146 12.29 -0.71 -9.34
C ASP A 146 13.59 -0.42 -10.11
N ARG A 147 14.43 -1.43 -10.27
CA ARG A 147 15.75 -1.28 -10.87
C ARG A 147 15.67 -0.88 -12.34
N VAL A 148 14.69 -1.40 -13.07
CA VAL A 148 14.56 -1.27 -14.52
C VAL A 148 13.71 -0.06 -14.87
N VAL A 149 12.47 -0.02 -14.37
CA VAL A 149 11.49 1.01 -14.74
C VAL A 149 11.46 2.20 -13.79
N ARG A 150 12.24 2.16 -12.71
CA ARG A 150 12.33 3.22 -11.68
C ARG A 150 10.98 3.55 -11.03
N MET A 151 10.04 2.60 -11.04
CA MET A 151 8.75 2.78 -10.40
C MET A 151 8.91 2.65 -8.88
N PRO A 152 8.39 3.60 -8.07
CA PRO A 152 8.50 3.51 -6.63
C PRO A 152 7.69 2.34 -6.07
N ARG A 153 8.14 1.83 -4.91
CA ARG A 153 7.33 0.91 -4.12
C ARG A 153 6.12 1.67 -3.55
N MET A 154 4.95 1.43 -4.15
CA MET A 154 3.69 2.03 -3.74
C MET A 154 2.75 1.06 -2.98
N SER A 155 3.19 -0.19 -2.79
CA SER A 155 2.46 -1.22 -2.04
C SER A 155 3.47 -2.13 -1.34
N ALA A 156 3.01 -2.90 -0.35
CA ALA A 156 3.86 -3.67 0.56
C ALA A 156 4.94 -2.78 1.23
N VAL A 157 4.53 -1.61 1.69
CA VAL A 157 5.40 -0.63 2.35
C VAL A 157 5.48 -0.95 3.84
N PRO A 158 6.68 -1.19 4.40
CA PRO A 158 6.84 -1.42 5.83
C PRO A 158 6.35 -0.23 6.65
N VAL A 159 5.45 -0.50 7.60
CA VAL A 159 4.86 0.49 8.49
C VAL A 159 4.67 -0.06 9.90
N ARG A 160 4.55 0.84 10.88
CA ARG A 160 4.16 0.53 12.26
C ARG A 160 3.12 1.51 12.76
N PHE A 161 2.34 1.09 13.75
CA PHE A 161 1.40 1.95 14.44
C PHE A 161 2.01 2.52 15.72
N GLU A 162 1.65 3.77 16.02
CA GLU A 162 2.00 4.49 17.23
C GLU A 162 0.73 5.13 17.82
N VAL A 163 0.66 5.23 19.15
CA VAL A 163 -0.43 5.93 19.86
C VAL A 163 -0.25 7.43 19.68
N ILE A 164 -1.36 8.16 19.55
CA ILE A 164 -1.40 9.64 19.49
C ILE A 164 -1.54 10.23 20.88
#